data_AF-A0A8S3KBX5-F1
#
_entry.id   AF-A0A8S3KBX5-F1
#
_cell.length_a   1.000
_cell.length_b   1.000
_cell.length_c   1.000
_cell.angle_alpha   90.00
_cell.angle_beta   90.00
_cell.angle_gamma   90.00
#
_symmetry.space_group_name_H-M   'P 1'
#
loop_
_entity.id
_entity.type
_entity.pdbx_description
1 polymer ?
#
loop_
_entity_poly.entity_id
_entity_poly.type
_entity_poly.pdbx_seq_one_letter_code
_entity_poly.pdbx_strand_id
1 'polypeptide(L)'
;GLPWLLAKGFDTSCPCGDFIDKNEINLSSSVNLWLSVNGTKRQSGHTRDMIFSVPDIIAFISKYITLERGDLILTGTPAGVGSVKRGDQIEAGINGENDLKYTMKFNIT
;
A
#
# COMPACT_ATOMS: atom_id res chain seq x y z
N GLY A 1 21.28 5.34 14.11
CA GLY A 1 21.16 5.53 12.66
C GLY A 1 21.90 4.43 11.92
N LEU A 2 21.42 3.19 12.04
CA LEU A 2 21.89 2.07 11.20
C LEU A 2 20.99 1.99 9.94
N PRO A 3 21.44 1.32 8.86
CA PRO A 3 20.60 1.06 7.68
C PRO A 3 19.33 0.30 8.03
N TRP A 4 18.23 0.58 7.31
CA TRP A 4 16.91 -0.01 7.58
C TRP A 4 16.66 -1.34 6.86
N LEU A 5 17.66 -1.87 6.15
CA LEU A 5 17.54 -3.07 5.31
C LEU A 5 16.90 -4.25 6.06
N LEU A 6 17.39 -4.59 7.25
CA LEU A 6 16.85 -5.72 8.03
C LEU A 6 15.43 -5.47 8.56
N ALA A 7 15.00 -4.22 8.66
CA ALA A 7 13.67 -3.86 9.15
C ALA A 7 12.63 -3.69 8.02
N LYS A 8 13.07 -3.52 6.76
CA LYS A 8 12.19 -3.15 5.63
C LYS A 8 12.43 -3.88 4.31
N GLY A 9 13.54 -4.58 4.16
CA GLY A 9 13.94 -5.28 2.93
C GLY A 9 14.23 -6.76 3.15
N PHE A 10 13.57 -7.39 4.12
CA PHE A 10 13.63 -8.84 4.32
C PHE A 10 12.69 -9.57 3.34
N ASP A 11 12.90 -10.86 3.14
CA ASP A 11 12.06 -11.67 2.25
C ASP A 11 10.59 -11.58 2.65
N THR A 12 9.69 -11.50 1.67
CA THR A 12 8.23 -11.38 1.86
C THR A 12 7.77 -10.07 2.55
N SER A 13 8.66 -9.08 2.74
CA SER A 13 8.34 -7.79 3.39
C SER A 13 7.35 -6.88 2.63
N CYS A 14 7.07 -7.19 1.36
CA CYS A 14 6.13 -6.45 0.52
C CYS A 14 5.04 -7.36 -0.06
N PRO A 15 4.05 -7.80 0.75
CA PRO A 15 2.85 -8.44 0.23
C PRO A 15 2.19 -7.52 -0.81
N CYS A 16 1.95 -8.06 -2.01
CA CYS A 16 1.37 -7.31 -3.13
C CYS A 16 0.12 -8.03 -3.62
N GLY A 17 -0.97 -7.27 -3.83
CA GLY A 17 -2.18 -7.77 -4.49
C GLY A 17 -2.01 -7.85 -6.00
N ASP A 18 -3.12 -8.16 -6.68
CA ASP A 18 -3.16 -8.20 -8.14
C ASP A 18 -2.92 -6.81 -8.75
N PHE A 19 -2.41 -6.80 -9.99
CA PHE A 19 -2.25 -5.58 -10.76
C PHE A 19 -3.62 -4.97 -11.11
N ILE A 20 -3.77 -3.66 -10.85
CA ILE A 20 -4.97 -2.90 -11.19
C ILE A 20 -4.62 -1.98 -12.35
N ASP A 21 -5.35 -2.06 -13.47
CA ASP A 21 -5.11 -1.16 -14.59
C ASP A 21 -5.43 0.28 -14.19
N LYS A 22 -4.61 1.23 -14.65
CA LYS A 22 -4.79 2.66 -14.35
C LYS A 22 -6.16 3.21 -14.75
N ASN A 23 -6.83 2.59 -15.73
CA ASN A 23 -8.13 3.03 -16.21
C ASN A 23 -9.28 2.54 -15.32
N GLU A 24 -9.02 1.57 -14.45
CA GLU A 24 -10.03 1.05 -13.50
C GLU A 24 -10.07 1.86 -12.21
N ILE A 25 -8.98 2.58 -11.88
CA ILE A 25 -8.89 3.37 -10.65
C ILE A 25 -8.39 4.78 -10.92
N ASN A 26 -9.23 5.76 -10.60
CA ASN A 26 -8.84 7.15 -10.67
C ASN A 26 -8.12 7.56 -9.37
N LEU A 27 -6.79 7.59 -9.36
CA LEU A 27 -6.03 8.03 -8.18
C LEU A 27 -6.18 9.53 -7.86
N SER A 28 -6.63 10.34 -8.83
CA SER A 28 -7.00 11.74 -8.59
C SER A 28 -8.34 11.85 -7.85
N SER A 29 -9.17 10.81 -7.91
CA SER A 29 -10.31 10.65 -7.01
C SER A 29 -9.82 10.17 -5.64
N SER A 30 -10.55 10.53 -4.58
CA SER A 30 -10.22 10.10 -3.22
C SER A 30 -10.49 8.61 -3.04
N VAL A 31 -9.44 7.79 -3.15
CA VAL A 31 -9.52 6.34 -3.01
C VAL A 31 -9.36 5.94 -1.54
N ASN A 32 -10.25 5.09 -1.02
CA ASN A 32 -10.16 4.59 0.35
C ASN A 32 -9.39 3.26 0.42
N LEU A 33 -8.34 3.23 1.24
CA LEU A 33 -7.61 2.03 1.60
C LEU A 33 -8.03 1.55 2.98
N TRP A 34 -8.06 0.23 3.18
CA TRP A 34 -8.36 -0.37 4.48
C TRP A 34 -7.58 -1.66 4.71
N LEU A 35 -7.39 -2.00 5.99
CA LEU A 35 -6.79 -3.25 6.41
C LEU A 35 -7.46 -3.75 7.70
N SER A 36 -7.69 -5.06 7.75
CA SER A 36 -8.22 -5.81 8.87
C SER A 36 -7.27 -6.94 9.28
N VAL A 37 -7.20 -7.19 10.58
CA VAL A 37 -6.47 -8.33 11.18
C VAL A 37 -7.49 -9.20 11.87
N ASN A 38 -7.61 -10.46 11.46
CA ASN A 38 -8.61 -11.42 11.97
C ASN A 38 -10.04 -10.82 11.97
N GLY A 39 -10.41 -10.16 10.87
CA GLY A 39 -11.72 -9.50 10.70
C GLY A 39 -11.89 -8.18 11.44
N THR A 40 -10.93 -7.78 12.29
CA THR A 40 -10.99 -6.49 13.00
C THR A 40 -10.25 -5.41 12.20
N LYS A 41 -10.97 -4.38 11.75
CA LYS A 41 -10.39 -3.25 11.01
C LYS A 41 -9.35 -2.51 11.86
N ARG A 42 -8.13 -2.35 11.35
CA ARG A 42 -7.01 -1.67 12.02
C ARG A 42 -6.58 -0.38 11.32
N GLN A 43 -6.66 -0.34 10.00
CA GLN A 43 -6.33 0.86 9.21
C GLN A 43 -7.47 1.24 8.27
N SER A 44 -7.65 2.55 8.10
CA SER A 44 -8.49 3.17 7.07
C SER A 44 -7.90 4.51 6.73
N GLY A 45 -7.83 4.87 5.45
CA GLY A 45 -7.40 6.20 5.04
C GLY A 45 -7.68 6.45 3.58
N HIS A 46 -7.62 7.73 3.18
CA HIS A 46 -7.86 8.12 1.80
C HIS A 46 -6.59 8.65 1.14
N THR A 47 -6.46 8.44 -0.17
CA THR A 47 -5.34 9.00 -0.96
C THR A 47 -5.32 10.53 -0.97
N ARG A 48 -6.47 11.19 -0.78
CA ARG A 48 -6.53 12.66 -0.63
C ARG A 48 -5.79 13.17 0.61
N ASP A 49 -5.54 12.32 1.60
CA ASP A 49 -4.84 12.67 2.83
C ASP A 49 -3.31 12.56 2.66
N MET A 50 -2.82 12.19 1.47
CA MET A 50 -1.39 12.16 1.15
C MET A 50 -0.81 13.58 1.17
N ILE A 51 0.35 13.74 1.84
CA ILE A 51 1.05 15.03 1.91
C ILE A 51 1.64 15.43 0.56
N PHE A 52 2.12 14.45 -0.22
CA PHE A 52 2.67 14.63 -1.57
C PHE A 52 1.86 13.82 -2.56
N SER A 53 1.58 14.38 -3.74
CA SER A 53 0.83 13.67 -4.78
C SER A 53 1.67 12.54 -5.39
N VAL A 54 1.02 11.54 -6.00
CA VAL A 54 1.72 10.47 -6.73
C VAL A 54 2.67 11.02 -7.81
N PRO A 55 2.27 12.01 -8.65
CA PRO A 55 3.19 12.66 -9.58
C PRO A 55 4.41 13.29 -8.89
N ASP A 56 4.24 13.97 -7.76
CA ASP A 56 5.34 14.59 -7.02
C ASP A 56 6.35 13.55 -6.50
N ILE A 57 5.85 12.44 -5.97
CA ILE A 57 6.67 11.33 -5.47
C ILE A 57 7.51 10.74 -6.61
N ILE A 58 6.88 10.44 -7.75
CA ILE A 58 7.57 9.91 -8.93
C ILE A 58 8.66 10.88 -9.40
N ALA A 59 8.31 12.17 -9.56
CA ALA A 59 9.23 13.20 -10.03
C ALA A 59 10.38 13.46 -9.05
N PHE A 60 10.17 13.27 -7.76
CA PHE A 60 11.23 13.38 -6.76
C PHE A 60 12.18 12.18 -6.84
N ILE A 61 11.67 10.96 -6.79
CA ILE A 61 12.48 9.73 -6.80
C ILE A 61 13.29 9.64 -8.10
N SER A 62 12.69 9.95 -9.25
CA SER A 62 13.33 9.83 -10.56
C SER A 62 14.54 10.75 -10.77
N LYS A 63 14.74 11.76 -9.91
CA LYS A 63 15.94 12.62 -9.92
C LYS A 63 17.17 11.93 -9.35
N TYR A 64 16.98 10.92 -8.50
CA TYR A 64 18.05 10.27 -7.75
C TYR A 64 18.18 8.78 -8.09
N ILE A 65 17.09 8.13 -8.47
CA ILE A 65 17.03 6.71 -8.79
C ILE A 65 16.28 6.59 -10.13
N THR A 66 16.93 5.97 -11.12
CA THR A 66 16.26 5.69 -12.40
C THR A 66 15.14 4.69 -12.17
N LEU A 67 13.95 4.97 -12.71
CA LEU A 67 12.79 4.08 -12.62
C LEU A 67 12.64 3.32 -13.92
N GLU A 68 12.66 2.00 -13.84
CA GLU A 68 12.50 1.09 -14.95
C GLU A 68 11.06 0.59 -15.08
N ARG A 69 10.72 0.03 -16.24
CA ARG A 69 9.42 -0.62 -16.43
C ARG A 69 9.29 -1.79 -15.45
N GLY A 70 8.25 -1.75 -14.62
CA GLY A 70 7.95 -2.78 -13.63
C GLY A 70 8.39 -2.41 -12.21
N ASP A 71 9.11 -1.30 -12.04
CA ASP A 71 9.42 -0.79 -10.71
C ASP A 71 8.15 -0.37 -9.96
N LEU A 72 8.16 -0.58 -8.64
CA LEU A 72 7.04 -0.32 -7.76
C LEU A 72 7.42 0.67 -6.66
N ILE A 73 6.55 1.65 -6.41
CA ILE A 73 6.74 2.68 -5.39
C ILE A 73 5.64 2.55 -4.35
N LEU A 74 6.00 2.33 -3.09
CA LEU A 74 5.07 2.39 -1.96
C LEU A 74 4.97 3.84 -1.48
N THR A 75 3.76 4.40 -1.47
CA THR A 75 3.53 5.84 -1.25
C THR A 75 3.28 6.23 0.21
N GLY A 76 3.40 5.29 1.14
CA GLY A 76 3.19 5.49 2.57
C GLY A 76 2.01 4.68 3.12
N THR A 77 1.60 4.99 4.35
CA THR A 77 0.52 4.29 5.04
C THR A 77 -0.30 5.27 5.88
N PRO A 78 -1.63 5.11 5.96
CA PRO A 78 -2.44 5.90 6.89
C PRO A 78 -2.22 5.48 8.34
N ALA A 79 -2.83 6.22 9.27
CA ALA A 79 -2.79 5.90 10.70
C ALA A 79 -3.33 4.48 11.01
N GLY A 80 -2.95 3.95 12.18
CA GLY A 80 -3.39 2.65 12.66
C GLY A 80 -2.41 1.49 12.46
N VAL A 81 -1.14 1.79 12.16
CA VAL A 81 -0.08 0.77 12.13
C VAL A 81 0.03 0.06 13.49
N GLY A 82 0.23 -1.26 13.46
CA GLY A 82 0.30 -2.08 14.66
C GLY A 82 0.99 -3.41 14.39
N SER A 83 1.33 -4.14 15.46
CA SER A 83 1.95 -5.45 15.35
C SER A 83 0.94 -6.51 14.91
N VAL A 84 1.47 -7.52 14.22
CA VAL A 84 0.79 -8.76 13.83
C VAL A 84 1.63 -9.93 14.33
N LYS A 85 1.02 -11.09 14.50
CA LYS A 85 1.66 -12.31 15.03
C LYS A 85 1.51 -13.45 14.04
N ARG A 86 2.41 -14.44 14.13
CA ARG A 86 2.25 -15.72 13.43
C ARG A 86 0.85 -16.28 13.69
N GLY A 87 0.17 -16.69 12.63
CA GLY A 87 -1.20 -17.19 12.65
C GLY A 87 -2.27 -16.12 12.44
N ASP A 88 -1.93 -14.82 12.47
CA ASP A 88 -2.87 -13.77 12.10
C ASP A 88 -3.18 -13.82 10.60
N GLN A 89 -4.43 -13.54 10.26
CA GLN A 89 -4.88 -13.37 8.90
C GLN A 89 -5.10 -11.89 8.60
N ILE A 90 -4.45 -11.42 7.54
CA ILE A 90 -4.56 -10.05 7.05
C ILE A 90 -5.50 -10.04 5.85
N GLU A 91 -6.44 -9.11 5.87
CA GLU A 91 -7.28 -8.78 4.73
C GLU A 91 -7.19 -7.28 4.49
N ALA A 92 -6.82 -6.89 3.28
CA ALA A 92 -6.64 -5.49 2.92
C ALA A 92 -7.27 -5.21 1.57
N GLY A 93 -7.59 -3.96 1.31
CA GLY A 93 -8.18 -3.61 0.04
C GLY A 93 -8.29 -2.12 -0.23
N ILE A 94 -8.70 -1.86 -1.45
CA ILE A 94 -8.94 -0.56 -2.01
C ILE A 94 -10.39 -0.52 -2.50
N ASN A 95 -11.12 0.51 -2.08
CA ASN A 95 -12.46 0.78 -2.59
C ASN A 95 -12.32 1.90 -3.63
N GLY A 96 -12.55 1.55 -4.90
CA GLY A 96 -12.61 2.48 -6.01
C GLY A 96 -13.98 3.16 -6.14
N GLU A 97 -14.15 3.93 -7.21
CA GLU A 97 -15.46 4.46 -7.59
C GLU A 97 -16.38 3.31 -8.06
N ASN A 98 -17.70 3.50 -8.00
CA ASN A 98 -18.71 2.53 -8.47
C ASN A 98 -18.67 1.14 -7.80
N ASP A 99 -18.40 1.08 -6.48
CA ASP A 99 -18.37 -0.17 -5.69
C ASP A 99 -17.32 -1.21 -6.12
N LEU A 100 -16.36 -0.84 -6.99
CA LEU A 100 -15.23 -1.69 -7.31
C LEU A 100 -14.34 -1.88 -6.08
N LYS A 101 -14.09 -3.14 -5.72
CA LYS A 101 -13.29 -3.52 -4.55
C LYS A 101 -12.17 -4.45 -5.00
N TYR A 102 -10.94 -3.99 -4.83
CA TYR A 102 -9.76 -4.81 -4.97
C TYR A 102 -9.33 -5.24 -3.58
N THR A 103 -9.21 -6.55 -3.36
CA THR A 103 -8.86 -7.10 -2.06
C THR A 103 -7.74 -8.10 -2.18
N MET A 104 -6.96 -8.22 -1.12
CA MET A 104 -5.97 -9.27 -0.95
C MET A 104 -6.07 -9.84 0.46
N LYS A 105 -5.75 -11.12 0.59
CA LYS A 105 -5.82 -11.84 1.84
C LYS A 105 -4.65 -12.80 1.97
N PHE A 106 -3.96 -12.77 3.11
CA PHE A 106 -2.81 -13.62 3.37
C PHE A 106 -2.65 -13.90 4.86
N ASN A 107 -1.91 -14.96 5.19
CA ASN A 107 -1.64 -15.36 6.57
C ASN A 107 -0.20 -14.98 6.95
N ILE A 108 -0.01 -14.55 8.19
CA ILE A 108 1.32 -14.32 8.76
C ILE A 108 1.92 -15.66 9.17
N THR A 109 3.00 -16.04 8.48
CA THR A 109 3.74 -17.29 8.71
C THR A 109 4.89 -17.16 9.68
#